data_AF-A0A078G6U0-F1
#
_entry.id   AF-A0A078G6U0-F1
#
_cell.length_a   1.000
_cell.length_b   1.000
_cell.length_c   1.000
_cell.angle_alpha   90.00
_cell.angle_beta   90.00
_cell.angle_gamma   90.00
#
_symmetry.space_group_name_H-M   'P 1'
#
loop_
_entity.id
_entity.type
_entity.pdbx_description
1 polymer ?
#
loop_
_entity_poly.entity_id
_entity_poly.type
_entity_poly.pdbx_seq_one_letter_code
_entity_poly.pdbx_strand_id
1 'polypeptide(L)'
;MLTSSLEKAALAGDYASVNGILRMANTIFNNFRHHEAGFAPLLQQLFLKTDSLIDSGGGSAAMLTPLLESQRLCCRIFFSLPECFKGHMNEWMGVFNKCLSCNYPSLESTADGLELVDDLRCAVCDNINLYMDKYEEEFQRFVEGFALAVCTLLREVSKSPIRDQLATRAINFLTTVSTTSAHHALFANGIRDICQSIVIPNLSLREKDKQLFEMDFMEFIRRDMDGNTRRGIACELLKGLATYYKPQVTQVVSHEIHKLLSSFATNPAAQVRTCLQIFLMLKASLQTL
;
A
#
# COMPACT_ATOMS: atom_id res chain seq x y z
N MET A 1 -9.22 -25.40 -20.41
CA MET A 1 -9.05 -24.58 -21.64
C MET A 1 -8.19 -23.34 -21.36
N LEU A 2 -8.51 -22.55 -20.32
CA LEU A 2 -7.70 -21.38 -19.92
C LEU A 2 -6.23 -21.69 -19.63
N THR A 3 -5.95 -22.77 -18.89
CA THR A 3 -4.59 -23.21 -18.55
C THR A 3 -3.74 -23.49 -19.79
N SER A 4 -4.25 -24.32 -20.71
CA SER A 4 -3.53 -24.65 -21.96
C SER A 4 -3.31 -23.43 -22.86
N SER A 5 -4.28 -22.51 -22.93
CA SER A 5 -4.11 -21.27 -23.70
C SER A 5 -3.06 -20.35 -23.09
N LEU A 6 -3.05 -20.23 -21.75
CA LEU A 6 -2.08 -19.42 -21.04
C LEU A 6 -0.67 -19.98 -21.20
N GLU A 7 -0.51 -21.30 -21.09
CA GLU A 7 0.77 -21.98 -21.29
C GLU A 7 1.33 -21.73 -22.69
N LYS A 8 0.49 -21.87 -23.74
CA LYS A 8 0.89 -21.58 -25.13
C LYS A 8 1.32 -20.12 -25.32
N ALA A 9 0.54 -19.18 -24.79
CA ALA A 9 0.85 -17.75 -24.89
C ALA A 9 2.16 -17.40 -24.15
N ALA A 10 2.35 -17.96 -22.96
CA ALA A 10 3.55 -17.76 -22.15
C ALA A 10 4.80 -18.37 -22.80
N LEU A 11 4.68 -19.52 -23.47
CA LEU A 11 5.77 -20.13 -24.24
C LEU A 11 6.15 -19.28 -25.46
N ALA A 12 5.16 -18.70 -26.14
CA ALA A 12 5.38 -17.81 -27.28
C ALA A 12 5.93 -16.42 -26.89
N GLY A 13 5.95 -16.07 -25.60
CA GLY A 13 6.32 -14.72 -25.14
C GLY A 13 5.32 -13.64 -25.53
N ASP A 14 4.09 -14.02 -25.91
CA ASP A 14 3.04 -13.09 -26.31
C ASP A 14 2.30 -12.55 -25.08
N TYR A 15 2.85 -11.49 -24.49
CA TYR A 15 2.28 -10.87 -23.31
C TYR A 15 0.95 -10.15 -23.56
N ALA A 16 0.58 -9.84 -24.80
CA ALA A 16 -0.75 -9.33 -25.10
C ALA A 16 -1.81 -10.41 -24.86
N SER A 17 -1.58 -11.62 -25.39
CA SER A 17 -2.44 -12.78 -25.14
C SER A 17 -2.41 -13.23 -23.67
N VAL A 18 -1.24 -13.28 -23.04
CA VAL A 18 -1.11 -13.60 -21.61
C VAL A 18 -1.97 -12.66 -20.76
N ASN A 19 -1.84 -11.36 -20.95
CA ASN A 19 -2.59 -10.38 -20.16
C ASN A 19 -4.09 -10.46 -20.44
N GLY A 20 -4.50 -10.72 -21.68
CA GLY A 20 -5.91 -10.98 -22.01
C GLY A 20 -6.49 -12.17 -21.24
N ILE A 21 -5.75 -13.28 -21.18
CA ILE A 21 -6.16 -14.49 -20.46
C ILE A 21 -6.18 -14.26 -18.95
N LEU A 22 -5.16 -13.59 -18.40
CA LEU A 22 -5.11 -13.27 -16.97
C LEU A 22 -6.25 -12.33 -16.54
N ARG A 23 -6.66 -11.36 -17.37
CA ARG A 23 -7.85 -10.52 -17.09
C ARG A 23 -9.12 -11.35 -16.99
N MET A 24 -9.30 -12.31 -17.90
CA MET A 24 -10.43 -13.22 -17.88
C MET A 24 -10.41 -14.09 -16.63
N ALA A 25 -9.27 -14.73 -16.33
CA ALA A 25 -9.08 -15.54 -15.14
C ALA A 25 -9.36 -14.74 -13.85
N ASN A 26 -8.81 -13.53 -13.74
CA ASN A 26 -9.06 -12.63 -12.61
C ASN A 26 -10.56 -12.29 -12.44
N THR A 27 -11.29 -12.08 -13.54
CA THR A 27 -12.73 -11.82 -13.48
C THR A 27 -13.50 -13.04 -12.95
N ILE A 28 -13.13 -14.23 -13.43
CA ILE A 28 -13.74 -15.49 -13.00
C ILE A 28 -13.47 -15.73 -11.51
N PHE A 29 -12.22 -15.64 -11.07
CA PHE A 29 -11.85 -15.97 -9.69
C PHE A 29 -12.33 -14.95 -8.66
N ASN A 30 -12.48 -13.69 -9.04
CA ASN A 30 -13.13 -12.71 -8.16
C ASN A 30 -14.58 -13.10 -7.83
N ASN A 31 -15.28 -13.74 -8.78
CA ASN A 31 -16.68 -14.17 -8.63
C ASN A 31 -16.83 -15.61 -8.11
N PHE A 32 -15.84 -16.48 -8.34
CA PHE A 32 -15.89 -17.92 -8.05
C PHE A 32 -14.62 -18.40 -7.33
N ARG A 33 -14.35 -17.84 -6.14
CA ARG A 33 -13.09 -17.99 -5.37
C ARG A 33 -12.66 -19.43 -5.03
N HIS A 34 -13.53 -20.43 -5.18
CA HIS A 34 -13.30 -21.77 -4.62
C HIS A 34 -12.96 -22.88 -5.64
N HIS A 35 -12.87 -22.60 -6.94
CA HIS A 35 -12.96 -23.66 -7.95
C HIS A 35 -11.71 -23.96 -8.80
N GLU A 36 -10.57 -23.28 -8.66
CA GLU A 36 -9.44 -23.50 -9.60
C GLU A 36 -8.05 -23.63 -8.94
N ALA A 37 -7.89 -24.58 -8.01
CA ALA A 37 -6.58 -24.98 -7.49
C ALA A 37 -5.60 -25.42 -8.61
N GLY A 38 -6.11 -25.97 -9.71
CA GLY A 38 -5.31 -26.37 -10.87
C GLY A 38 -4.66 -25.21 -11.64
N PHE A 39 -5.10 -23.97 -11.44
CA PHE A 39 -4.52 -22.79 -12.07
C PHE A 39 -3.28 -22.27 -11.33
N ALA A 40 -3.19 -22.53 -10.02
CA ALA A 40 -2.15 -21.98 -9.15
C ALA A 40 -0.70 -22.33 -9.58
N PRO A 41 -0.36 -23.60 -9.94
CA PRO A 41 1.00 -23.93 -10.35
C PRO A 41 1.44 -23.19 -11.62
N LEU A 42 0.55 -23.07 -12.60
CA LEU A 42 0.82 -22.37 -13.85
C LEU A 42 0.98 -20.86 -13.60
N LEU A 43 0.15 -20.29 -12.74
CA LEU A 43 0.26 -18.88 -12.35
C LEU A 43 1.61 -18.59 -11.71
N GLN A 44 2.07 -19.45 -10.79
CA GLN A 44 3.35 -19.29 -10.12
C GLN A 44 4.52 -19.36 -11.12
N GLN A 45 4.52 -20.34 -12.03
CA GLN A 45 5.55 -20.44 -13.06
C GLN A 45 5.59 -19.18 -13.95
N LEU A 46 4.41 -18.70 -14.36
CA LEU A 46 4.31 -17.47 -15.15
C LEU A 46 4.81 -16.25 -14.38
N PHE A 47 4.45 -16.13 -13.11
CA PHE A 47 4.84 -15.01 -12.25
C PHE A 47 6.37 -14.93 -12.07
N LEU A 48 7.02 -16.06 -11.82
CA LEU A 48 8.48 -16.14 -11.69
C LEU A 48 9.19 -15.92 -13.02
N LYS A 49 8.67 -16.49 -14.11
CA LYS A 49 9.20 -16.24 -15.46
C LYS A 49 9.12 -14.75 -15.81
N THR A 50 7.99 -14.11 -15.52
CA THR A 50 7.78 -12.68 -15.80
C THR A 50 8.71 -11.81 -14.97
N ASP A 51 8.94 -12.13 -13.69
CA ASP A 51 9.95 -11.45 -12.84
C ASP A 51 11.34 -11.53 -13.48
N SER A 52 11.76 -12.72 -13.92
CA SER A 52 13.06 -12.88 -14.58
C SER A 52 13.19 -12.09 -15.88
N LEU A 53 12.09 -11.95 -16.63
CA LEU A 53 12.05 -11.15 -17.85
C LEU A 53 12.13 -9.65 -17.54
N ILE A 54 11.47 -9.19 -16.47
CA ILE A 54 11.59 -7.80 -15.99
C ILE A 54 13.03 -7.49 -15.60
N ASP A 55 13.70 -8.39 -14.86
CA ASP A 55 15.11 -8.24 -14.46
C ASP A 55 16.06 -8.18 -15.69
N SER A 56 15.75 -8.94 -16.74
CA SER A 56 16.54 -8.97 -17.99
C SER A 56 16.20 -7.88 -19.01
N GLY A 57 15.01 -7.27 -18.88
CA GLY A 57 14.46 -6.34 -19.85
C GLY A 57 15.14 -4.98 -19.72
N GLY A 58 15.90 -4.57 -20.74
CA GLY A 58 16.78 -3.39 -20.77
C GLY A 58 16.12 -2.01 -20.64
N GLY A 59 15.25 -1.80 -19.65
CA GLY A 59 14.80 -0.50 -19.17
C GLY A 59 13.86 0.29 -20.10
N SER A 60 13.36 -0.28 -21.21
CA SER A 60 12.43 0.43 -22.08
C SER A 60 10.98 0.27 -21.60
N ALA A 61 10.23 1.39 -21.58
CA ALA A 61 8.84 1.41 -21.15
C ALA A 61 7.97 0.42 -21.96
N ALA A 62 8.14 0.37 -23.28
CA ALA A 62 7.35 -0.49 -24.17
C ALA A 62 7.50 -2.00 -23.85
N MET A 63 8.68 -2.43 -23.39
CA MET A 63 8.92 -3.82 -22.99
C MET A 63 8.41 -4.08 -21.57
N LEU A 64 8.58 -3.12 -20.65
CA LEU A 64 8.22 -3.28 -19.24
C LEU A 64 6.70 -3.23 -19.01
N THR A 65 5.97 -2.36 -19.72
CA THR A 65 4.52 -2.18 -19.55
C THR A 65 3.73 -3.50 -19.59
N PRO A 66 3.83 -4.34 -20.65
CA PRO A 66 3.06 -5.59 -20.70
C PRO A 66 3.50 -6.60 -19.62
N LEU A 67 4.77 -6.60 -19.21
CA LEU A 67 5.28 -7.48 -18.16
C LEU A 67 4.76 -7.07 -16.77
N LEU A 68 4.80 -5.78 -16.43
CA LEU A 68 4.28 -5.28 -15.16
C LEU A 68 2.76 -5.46 -15.05
N GLU A 69 2.02 -5.28 -16.15
CA GLU A 69 0.59 -5.57 -16.16
C GLU A 69 0.32 -7.06 -15.91
N SER A 70 1.14 -7.94 -16.45
CA SER A 70 1.07 -9.38 -16.17
C SER A 70 1.33 -9.66 -14.68
N GLN A 71 2.37 -9.04 -14.12
CA GLN A 71 2.74 -9.19 -12.70
C GLN A 71 1.62 -8.71 -11.78
N ARG A 72 1.00 -7.57 -12.11
CA ARG A 72 -0.14 -7.02 -11.38
C ARG A 72 -1.34 -7.96 -11.43
N LEU A 73 -1.69 -8.48 -12.61
CA LEU A 73 -2.80 -9.42 -12.75
C LEU A 73 -2.55 -10.72 -11.98
N CYS A 74 -1.30 -11.22 -11.97
CA CYS A 74 -0.91 -12.35 -11.14
C CYS A 74 -1.13 -12.07 -9.65
N CYS A 75 -0.73 -10.89 -9.15
CA CYS A 75 -0.97 -10.48 -7.77
C CYS A 75 -2.47 -10.44 -7.43
N ARG A 76 -3.32 -9.97 -8.35
CA ARG A 76 -4.78 -9.93 -8.13
C ARG A 76 -5.43 -11.31 -8.10
N ILE A 77 -4.95 -12.22 -8.95
CA ILE A 77 -5.40 -13.62 -8.92
C ILE A 77 -4.92 -14.31 -7.64
N PHE A 78 -3.68 -14.07 -7.23
CA PHE A 78 -3.13 -14.58 -5.97
C PHE A 78 -4.01 -14.17 -4.78
N PHE A 79 -4.47 -12.91 -4.73
CA PHE A 79 -5.41 -12.43 -3.71
C PHE A 79 -6.73 -13.22 -3.67
N SER A 80 -7.17 -13.73 -4.82
CA SER A 80 -8.41 -14.52 -4.94
C SER A 80 -8.23 -15.98 -4.54
N LEU A 81 -7.00 -16.50 -4.54
CA LEU A 81 -6.66 -17.90 -4.30
C LEU A 81 -5.54 -18.08 -3.25
N PRO A 82 -5.57 -17.35 -2.11
CA PRO A 82 -4.42 -17.26 -1.21
C PRO A 82 -4.01 -18.63 -0.64
N GLU A 83 -4.97 -19.49 -0.28
CA GLU A 83 -4.69 -20.80 0.31
C GLU A 83 -3.83 -21.71 -0.58
N CYS A 84 -3.92 -21.57 -1.91
CA CYS A 84 -3.18 -22.39 -2.86
C CYS A 84 -1.66 -22.13 -2.82
N PHE A 85 -1.22 -21.02 -2.24
CA PHE A 85 0.18 -20.57 -2.30
C PHE A 85 0.93 -20.66 -0.97
N LYS A 86 0.29 -21.12 0.11
CA LYS A 86 0.92 -21.27 1.45
C LYS A 86 2.25 -22.03 1.42
N GLY A 87 2.37 -23.07 0.59
CA GLY A 87 3.58 -23.88 0.44
C GLY A 87 4.70 -23.23 -0.40
N HIS A 88 4.41 -22.13 -1.10
CA HIS A 88 5.32 -21.48 -2.06
C HIS A 88 5.57 -20.01 -1.70
N MET A 89 5.47 -19.68 -0.41
CA MET A 89 5.55 -18.30 0.07
C MET A 89 6.93 -17.67 -0.18
N ASN A 90 8.01 -18.44 -0.19
CA ASN A 90 9.35 -17.88 -0.40
C ASN A 90 9.47 -17.22 -1.78
N GLU A 91 8.99 -17.91 -2.81
CA GLU A 91 9.03 -17.48 -4.19
C GLU A 91 8.17 -16.23 -4.40
N TRP A 92 6.94 -16.23 -3.88
CA TRP A 92 6.04 -15.09 -4.00
C TRP A 92 6.51 -13.87 -3.20
N MET A 93 6.91 -14.06 -1.95
CA MET A 93 7.32 -12.95 -1.08
C MET A 93 8.62 -12.29 -1.56
N GLY A 94 9.54 -13.06 -2.15
CA GLY A 94 10.75 -12.50 -2.75
C GLY A 94 10.42 -11.50 -3.87
N VAL A 95 9.53 -11.88 -4.79
CA VAL A 95 9.11 -11.00 -5.90
C VAL A 95 8.23 -9.85 -5.41
N PHE A 96 7.32 -10.08 -4.46
CA PHE A 96 6.54 -8.99 -3.86
C PHE A 96 7.43 -7.91 -3.24
N ASN A 97 8.49 -8.32 -2.53
CA ASN A 97 9.44 -7.38 -1.96
C ASN A 97 10.16 -6.58 -3.07
N LYS A 98 10.57 -7.23 -4.17
CA LYS A 98 11.12 -6.54 -5.35
C LYS A 98 10.12 -5.53 -5.93
N CYS A 99 8.85 -5.91 -6.11
CA CYS A 99 7.83 -5.00 -6.66
C CYS A 99 7.64 -3.72 -5.82
N LEU A 100 7.78 -3.81 -4.49
CA LEU A 100 7.69 -2.66 -3.59
C LEU A 100 8.97 -1.80 -3.62
N SER A 101 10.13 -2.40 -3.83
CA SER A 101 11.44 -1.76 -3.64
C SER A 101 12.11 -1.30 -4.92
N CYS A 102 11.82 -1.93 -6.06
CA CYS A 102 12.38 -1.57 -7.36
C CYS A 102 11.71 -0.31 -7.91
N ASN A 103 12.51 0.53 -8.58
CA ASN A 103 12.02 1.68 -9.33
C ASN A 103 12.02 1.35 -10.82
N TYR A 104 11.08 1.94 -11.55
CA TYR A 104 10.95 1.75 -12.99
C TYR A 104 10.95 3.11 -13.69
N PRO A 105 12.11 3.81 -13.76
CA PRO A 105 12.15 5.22 -14.17
C PRO A 105 11.53 5.48 -15.55
N SER A 106 11.68 4.54 -16.47
CA SER A 106 11.10 4.62 -17.82
C SER A 106 9.56 4.63 -17.81
N LEU A 107 8.92 3.97 -16.84
CA LEU A 107 7.48 3.94 -16.66
C LEU A 107 7.00 5.06 -15.74
N GLU A 108 7.71 5.31 -14.64
CA GLU A 108 7.34 6.32 -13.64
C GLU A 108 7.44 7.76 -14.18
N SER A 109 8.11 7.95 -15.34
CA SER A 109 8.15 9.23 -16.06
C SER A 109 6.84 9.63 -16.76
N THR A 110 5.89 8.71 -16.93
CA THR A 110 4.58 8.98 -17.54
C THR A 110 3.45 8.75 -16.54
N ALA A 111 2.31 9.43 -16.72
CA ALA A 111 1.17 9.28 -15.82
C ALA A 111 0.62 7.83 -15.83
N ASP A 112 0.37 7.28 -17.02
CA ASP A 112 -0.15 5.92 -17.19
C ASP A 112 0.83 4.85 -16.68
N GLY A 113 2.13 5.07 -16.88
CA GLY A 113 3.17 4.15 -16.41
C GLY A 113 3.32 4.19 -14.89
N LEU A 114 3.27 5.37 -14.28
CA LEU A 114 3.25 5.53 -12.83
C LEU A 114 2.01 4.87 -12.21
N GLU A 115 0.83 5.06 -12.81
CA GLU A 115 -0.42 4.43 -12.36
C GLU A 115 -0.29 2.90 -12.39
N LEU A 116 0.26 2.31 -13.45
CA LEU A 116 0.49 0.88 -13.54
C LEU A 116 1.42 0.35 -12.43
N VAL A 117 2.52 1.06 -12.17
CA VAL A 117 3.47 0.69 -11.10
C VAL A 117 2.80 0.79 -9.73
N ASP A 118 2.02 1.83 -9.49
CA ASP A 118 1.28 2.03 -8.24
C ASP A 118 0.21 0.98 -8.04
N ASP A 119 -0.50 0.60 -9.09
CA ASP A 119 -1.50 -0.45 -9.09
C ASP A 119 -0.90 -1.83 -8.76
N LEU A 120 0.29 -2.14 -9.31
CA LEU A 120 1.05 -3.34 -8.93
C LEU A 120 1.40 -3.31 -7.44
N ARG A 121 1.97 -2.20 -6.96
CA ARG A 121 2.35 -2.05 -5.54
C ARG A 121 1.12 -2.11 -4.62
N CYS A 122 -0.03 -1.56 -5.04
CA CYS A 122 -1.31 -1.69 -4.33
C CYS A 122 -1.73 -3.16 -4.20
N ALA A 123 -1.70 -3.92 -5.31
CA ALA A 123 -2.04 -5.33 -5.30
C ALA A 123 -1.11 -6.15 -4.39
N VAL A 124 0.18 -5.81 -4.34
CA VAL A 124 1.13 -6.41 -3.39
C VAL A 124 0.79 -6.04 -1.94
N CYS A 125 0.53 -4.77 -1.65
CA CYS A 125 0.11 -4.32 -0.31
C CYS A 125 -1.16 -5.05 0.18
N ASP A 126 -2.15 -5.24 -0.70
CA ASP A 126 -3.37 -5.98 -0.37
C ASP A 126 -3.07 -7.46 -0.04
N ASN A 127 -2.15 -8.09 -0.77
CA ASN A 127 -1.72 -9.47 -0.53
C ASN A 127 -0.96 -9.64 0.80
N ILE A 128 0.04 -8.80 1.06
CA ILE A 128 0.81 -8.91 2.32
C ILE A 128 -0.08 -8.60 3.53
N ASN A 129 -1.05 -7.69 3.38
CA ASN A 129 -2.01 -7.39 4.44
C ASN A 129 -2.98 -8.56 4.69
N LEU A 130 -3.48 -9.20 3.62
CA LEU A 130 -4.29 -10.41 3.74
C LEU A 130 -3.56 -11.53 4.48
N TYR A 131 -2.28 -11.73 4.17
CA TYR A 131 -1.47 -12.76 4.80
C TYR A 131 -1.11 -12.44 6.24
N MET A 132 -0.81 -11.18 6.55
CA MET A 132 -0.63 -10.73 7.92
C MET A 132 -1.89 -10.95 8.76
N ASP A 133 -3.09 -10.70 8.20
CA ASP A 133 -4.36 -10.81 8.92
C ASP A 133 -4.87 -12.26 9.07
N LYS A 134 -4.72 -13.10 8.03
CA LYS A 134 -5.37 -14.43 7.98
C LYS A 134 -4.41 -15.63 8.03
N TYR A 135 -3.13 -15.41 7.73
CA TYR A 135 -2.13 -16.46 7.56
C TYR A 135 -0.81 -16.04 8.23
N GLU A 136 -0.93 -15.46 9.43
CA GLU A 136 0.20 -14.90 10.18
C GLU A 136 1.28 -15.95 10.42
N GLU A 137 0.91 -17.19 10.74
CA GLU A 137 1.86 -18.27 11.02
C GLU A 137 2.79 -18.53 9.84
N GLU A 138 2.28 -18.53 8.60
CA GLU A 138 3.07 -18.71 7.40
C GLU A 138 3.83 -17.43 7.00
N PHE A 139 3.29 -16.26 7.35
CA PHE A 139 3.81 -14.95 6.95
C PHE A 139 4.86 -14.37 7.92
N GLN A 140 4.88 -14.77 9.19
CA GLN A 140 5.65 -14.16 10.28
C GLN A 140 7.12 -13.88 9.95
N ARG A 141 7.79 -14.79 9.23
CA ARG A 141 9.21 -14.66 8.86
C ARG A 141 9.50 -13.54 7.85
N PHE A 142 8.48 -13.05 7.16
CA PHE A 142 8.61 -12.00 6.16
C PHE A 142 8.18 -10.62 6.67
N VAL A 143 7.49 -10.57 7.82
CA VAL A 143 6.86 -9.34 8.36
C VAL A 143 7.87 -8.22 8.52
N GLU A 144 9.03 -8.49 9.11
CA GLU A 144 10.09 -7.48 9.30
C GLU A 144 10.56 -6.87 7.96
N GLY A 145 10.84 -7.73 6.97
CA GLY A 145 11.29 -7.29 5.65
C GLY A 145 10.25 -6.44 4.93
N PHE A 146 8.97 -6.81 5.02
CA PHE A 146 7.89 -6.03 4.43
C PHE A 146 7.58 -4.74 5.19
N ALA A 147 7.65 -4.74 6.52
CA ALA A 147 7.47 -3.53 7.32
C ALA A 147 8.53 -2.48 6.95
N LEU A 148 9.78 -2.90 6.74
CA LEU A 148 10.86 -2.01 6.29
C LEU A 148 10.64 -1.50 4.85
N ALA A 149 10.28 -2.38 3.92
CA ALA A 149 10.03 -2.02 2.53
C ALA A 149 8.86 -1.03 2.41
N VAL A 150 7.76 -1.29 3.11
CA VAL A 150 6.57 -0.43 3.13
C VAL A 150 6.86 0.91 3.82
N CYS A 151 7.60 0.93 4.93
CA CYS A 151 8.05 2.19 5.55
C CYS A 151 8.87 3.02 4.56
N THR A 152 9.80 2.39 3.84
CA THR A 152 10.65 3.08 2.85
C THR A 152 9.83 3.65 1.70
N LEU A 153 8.92 2.86 1.14
CA LEU A 153 7.98 3.29 0.11
C LEU A 153 7.16 4.50 0.56
N LEU A 154 6.62 4.44 1.79
CA LEU A 154 5.77 5.50 2.33
C LEU A 154 6.50 6.82 2.55
N ARG A 155 7.82 6.87 2.72
CA ARG A 155 8.56 8.15 2.84
C ARG A 155 8.37 9.06 1.62
N GLU A 156 8.26 8.46 0.44
CA GLU A 156 8.06 9.21 -0.82
C GLU A 156 6.58 9.33 -1.17
N VAL A 157 5.82 8.23 -1.07
CA VAL A 157 4.38 8.23 -1.39
C VAL A 157 3.61 9.18 -0.46
N SER A 158 4.00 9.29 0.82
CA SER A 158 3.32 10.17 1.79
C SER A 158 3.36 11.65 1.41
N LYS A 159 4.32 12.07 0.58
CA LYS A 159 4.46 13.45 0.10
C LYS A 159 3.59 13.73 -1.15
N SER A 160 3.22 12.69 -1.89
CA SER A 160 2.49 12.83 -3.15
C SER A 160 0.97 12.84 -2.94
N PRO A 161 0.24 13.86 -3.42
CA PRO A 161 -1.22 13.90 -3.31
C PRO A 161 -1.94 13.02 -4.36
N ILE A 162 -1.24 12.58 -5.40
CA ILE A 162 -1.81 11.77 -6.49
C ILE A 162 -1.82 10.28 -6.11
N ARG A 163 -0.82 9.83 -5.33
CA ARG A 163 -0.60 8.43 -4.98
C ARG A 163 -1.40 7.98 -3.74
N ASP A 164 -2.67 8.40 -3.68
CA ASP A 164 -3.53 8.24 -2.51
C ASP A 164 -3.90 6.80 -2.21
N GLN A 165 -4.24 6.03 -3.24
CA GLN A 165 -4.63 4.63 -3.09
C GLN A 165 -3.46 3.81 -2.55
N LEU A 166 -2.27 4.00 -3.12
CA LEU A 166 -1.06 3.32 -2.68
C LEU A 166 -0.71 3.65 -1.23
N ALA A 167 -0.71 4.94 -0.85
CA ALA A 167 -0.49 5.33 0.55
C ALA A 167 -1.51 4.66 1.47
N THR A 168 -2.77 4.63 1.07
CA THR A 168 -3.85 4.03 1.88
C THR A 168 -3.63 2.54 2.12
N ARG A 169 -3.31 1.76 1.08
CA ARG A 169 -3.04 0.31 1.22
C ARG A 169 -1.76 0.03 2.02
N ALA A 170 -0.70 0.80 1.77
CA ALA A 170 0.58 0.66 2.45
C ALA A 170 0.48 1.02 3.94
N ILE A 171 -0.20 2.12 4.30
CA ILE A 171 -0.42 2.47 5.71
C ILE A 171 -1.27 1.40 6.39
N ASN A 172 -2.31 0.87 5.72
CA ASN A 172 -3.14 -0.18 6.27
C ASN A 172 -2.33 -1.42 6.67
N PHE A 173 -1.35 -1.83 5.86
CA PHE A 173 -0.43 -2.90 6.23
C PHE A 173 0.35 -2.59 7.52
N LEU A 174 0.95 -1.40 7.63
CA LEU A 174 1.66 -1.01 8.87
C LEU A 174 0.71 -0.95 10.07
N THR A 175 -0.54 -0.52 9.87
CA THR A 175 -1.57 -0.52 10.92
C THR A 175 -1.79 -1.93 11.43
N THR A 176 -2.05 -2.89 10.54
CA THR A 176 -2.24 -4.32 10.90
C THR A 176 -1.03 -4.85 11.69
N VAL A 177 0.19 -4.62 11.21
CA VAL A 177 1.42 -5.07 11.91
C VAL A 177 1.56 -4.40 13.29
N SER A 178 1.18 -3.12 13.42
CA SER A 178 1.31 -2.38 14.69
C SER A 178 0.31 -2.83 15.76
N THR A 179 -0.85 -3.33 15.35
CA THR A 179 -1.88 -3.85 16.25
C THR A 179 -1.63 -5.31 16.65
N THR A 180 -0.87 -6.06 15.84
CA THR A 180 -0.50 -7.44 16.16
C THR A 180 0.57 -7.50 17.25
N SER A 181 0.25 -8.15 18.37
CA SER A 181 1.11 -8.21 19.56
C SER A 181 2.47 -8.88 19.31
N ALA A 182 2.57 -9.84 18.39
CA ALA A 182 3.83 -10.52 18.09
C ALA A 182 4.87 -9.60 17.41
N HIS A 183 4.43 -8.51 16.75
CA HIS A 183 5.28 -7.73 15.85
C HIS A 183 5.45 -6.27 16.26
N HIS A 184 4.84 -5.81 17.35
CA HIS A 184 4.96 -4.42 17.79
C HIS A 184 6.41 -3.98 18.00
N ALA A 185 7.31 -4.91 18.40
CA ALA A 185 8.72 -4.65 18.66
C ALA A 185 9.48 -4.09 17.44
N LEU A 186 9.02 -4.40 16.21
CA LEU A 186 9.58 -3.86 14.97
C LEU A 186 9.56 -2.32 14.93
N PHE A 187 8.60 -1.70 15.62
CA PHE A 187 8.44 -0.26 15.64
C PHE A 187 9.17 0.44 16.79
N ALA A 188 9.72 -0.29 17.76
CA ALA A 188 10.20 0.26 19.03
C ALA A 188 11.21 1.42 18.86
N ASN A 189 12.13 1.29 17.91
CA ASN A 189 13.16 2.29 17.64
C ASN A 189 12.78 3.29 16.54
N GLY A 190 11.65 3.07 15.85
CA GLY A 190 11.22 3.83 14.67
C GLY A 190 10.06 4.79 14.91
N ILE A 191 9.43 4.79 16.09
CA ILE A 191 8.18 5.54 16.36
C ILE A 191 8.25 6.99 15.92
N ARG A 192 9.30 7.72 16.35
CA ARG A 192 9.46 9.14 16.02
C ARG A 192 9.47 9.36 14.51
N ASP A 193 10.30 8.59 13.82
CA ASP A 193 10.50 8.72 12.39
C ASP A 193 9.26 8.32 11.59
N ILE A 194 8.58 7.23 11.98
CA ILE A 194 7.31 6.81 11.36
C ILE A 194 6.24 7.88 11.56
N CYS A 195 6.11 8.43 12.77
CA CYS A 195 5.15 9.50 13.04
C CYS A 195 5.43 10.74 12.18
N GLN A 196 6.70 11.15 12.06
CA GLN A 196 7.09 12.36 11.33
C GLN A 196 7.07 12.20 9.80
N SER A 197 7.53 11.06 9.30
CA SER A 197 7.71 10.82 7.85
C SER A 197 6.47 10.21 7.20
N ILE A 198 5.62 9.54 7.97
CA ILE A 198 4.46 8.82 7.44
C ILE A 198 3.17 9.37 8.07
N VAL A 199 2.99 9.27 9.40
CA VAL A 199 1.68 9.58 9.99
C VAL A 199 1.29 11.05 9.80
N ILE A 200 2.12 12.00 10.22
CA ILE A 200 1.83 13.44 10.17
C ILE A 200 1.54 13.94 8.73
N PRO A 201 2.35 13.60 7.71
CA PRO A 201 2.04 13.97 6.33
C PRO A 201 0.69 13.44 5.83
N ASN A 202 0.30 12.24 6.29
CA ASN A 202 -0.95 11.60 5.88
C ASN A 202 -2.17 12.07 6.67
N LEU A 203 -1.99 12.61 7.87
CA LEU A 203 -3.03 13.32 8.66
C LEU A 203 -3.28 14.74 8.15
N SER A 204 -2.35 15.29 7.37
CA SER A 204 -2.41 16.69 6.96
C SER A 204 -3.52 16.98 5.94
N LEU A 205 -4.15 18.15 6.06
CA LEU A 205 -5.12 18.63 5.10
C LEU A 205 -4.49 18.88 3.74
N ARG A 206 -5.04 18.23 2.71
CA ARG A 206 -4.65 18.46 1.32
C ARG A 206 -5.53 19.53 0.69
N GLU A 207 -5.07 20.07 -0.43
CA GLU A 207 -5.78 21.15 -1.11
C GLU A 207 -7.20 20.74 -1.55
N LYS A 208 -7.34 19.51 -2.05
CA LYS A 208 -8.66 18.94 -2.38
C LYS A 208 -9.61 18.82 -1.18
N ASP A 209 -9.06 18.57 0.02
CA ASP A 209 -9.86 18.43 1.23
C ASP A 209 -10.40 19.80 1.67
N LYS A 210 -9.63 20.87 1.43
CA LYS A 210 -10.07 22.24 1.67
C LYS A 210 -11.14 22.66 0.68
N GLN A 211 -10.93 22.38 -0.61
CA GLN A 211 -11.92 22.67 -1.65
C GLN A 211 -13.23 21.96 -1.33
N LEU A 212 -13.17 20.69 -0.92
CA LEU A 212 -14.36 19.97 -0.48
C LEU A 212 -14.99 20.62 0.77
N PHE A 213 -14.20 21.02 1.76
CA PHE A 213 -14.72 21.67 2.96
C PHE A 213 -15.41 23.01 2.66
N GLU A 214 -14.84 23.81 1.75
CA GLU A 214 -15.39 25.10 1.33
C GLU A 214 -16.65 24.96 0.47
N MET A 215 -16.72 23.92 -0.38
CA MET A 215 -17.86 23.68 -1.26
C MET A 215 -19.00 22.90 -0.59
N ASP A 216 -18.68 21.89 0.22
CA ASP A 216 -19.61 20.98 0.89
C ASP A 216 -18.98 20.40 2.17
N PHE A 217 -19.07 21.17 3.26
CA PHE A 217 -18.51 20.76 4.55
C PHE A 217 -19.17 19.50 5.14
N MET A 218 -20.43 19.21 4.79
CA MET A 218 -21.14 18.02 5.29
C MET A 218 -20.57 16.75 4.66
N GLU A 219 -20.30 16.76 3.35
CA GLU A 219 -19.64 15.64 2.67
C GLU A 219 -18.20 15.46 3.17
N PHE A 220 -17.49 16.56 3.47
CA PHE A 220 -16.18 16.47 4.12
C PHE A 220 -16.25 15.74 5.47
N ILE A 221 -17.19 16.12 6.34
CA ILE A 221 -17.37 15.49 7.67
C ILE A 221 -17.73 14.01 7.50
N ARG A 222 -18.68 13.70 6.59
CA ARG A 222 -19.11 12.32 6.33
C ARG A 222 -17.94 11.45 5.88
N ARG A 223 -17.13 11.91 4.92
CA ARG A 223 -15.93 11.19 4.46
C ARG A 223 -14.89 11.01 5.56
N ASP A 224 -14.71 12.01 6.41
CA ASP A 224 -13.76 11.91 7.52
C ASP A 224 -14.22 10.92 8.61
N MET A 225 -15.54 10.74 8.75
CA MET A 225 -16.13 9.75 9.64
C MET A 225 -16.10 8.32 9.09
N ASP A 226 -16.18 8.14 7.76
CA ASP A 226 -16.18 6.81 7.12
C ASP A 226 -14.87 6.01 7.34
N GLY A 227 -13.79 6.64 7.81
CA GLY A 227 -12.54 5.98 8.23
C GLY A 227 -11.67 5.42 7.09
N ASN A 228 -12.25 5.10 5.93
CA ASN A 228 -11.58 4.56 4.74
C ASN A 228 -10.86 5.64 3.90
N THR A 229 -10.52 6.76 4.53
CA THR A 229 -9.72 7.81 3.90
C THR A 229 -8.26 7.63 4.28
N ARG A 230 -7.36 8.19 3.47
CA ARG A 230 -5.92 8.22 3.78
C ARG A 230 -5.62 8.86 5.15
N ARG A 231 -6.44 9.84 5.58
CA ARG A 231 -6.36 10.42 6.94
C ARG A 231 -6.86 9.43 7.99
N GLY A 232 -8.03 8.82 7.78
CA GLY A 232 -8.59 7.84 8.70
C GLY A 232 -7.64 6.68 8.96
N ILE A 233 -7.05 6.10 7.91
CA ILE A 233 -6.09 4.99 8.04
C ILE A 233 -4.77 5.44 8.68
N ALA A 234 -4.32 6.68 8.48
CA ALA A 234 -3.19 7.25 9.22
C ALA A 234 -3.49 7.47 10.71
N CYS A 235 -4.73 7.84 11.06
CA CYS A 235 -5.19 7.86 12.45
C CYS A 235 -5.16 6.46 13.07
N GLU A 236 -5.64 5.44 12.35
CA GLU A 236 -5.59 4.06 12.84
C GLU A 236 -4.15 3.57 13.06
N LEU A 237 -3.21 3.92 12.16
CA LEU A 237 -1.79 3.62 12.40
C LEU A 237 -1.28 4.32 13.67
N LEU A 238 -1.62 5.59 13.88
CA LEU A 238 -1.22 6.32 15.10
C LEU A 238 -1.73 5.63 16.37
N LYS A 239 -2.97 5.14 16.35
CA LYS A 239 -3.58 4.38 17.46
C LYS A 239 -2.89 3.04 17.69
N GLY A 240 -2.63 2.30 16.61
CA GLY A 240 -1.91 1.03 16.69
C GLY A 240 -0.52 1.20 17.32
N LEU A 241 0.24 2.22 16.89
CA LEU A 241 1.52 2.56 17.50
C LEU A 241 1.38 2.98 18.97
N ALA A 242 0.35 3.78 19.31
CA ALA A 242 0.12 4.24 20.68
C ALA A 242 -0.26 3.11 21.64
N THR A 243 -0.75 1.97 21.15
CA THR A 243 -1.12 0.81 21.97
C THR A 243 0.07 0.32 22.80
N TYR A 244 1.28 0.32 22.23
CA TYR A 244 2.51 -0.14 22.89
C TYR A 244 3.51 1.00 23.19
N TYR A 245 3.42 2.13 22.47
CA TYR A 245 4.41 3.21 22.54
C TYR A 245 3.78 4.58 22.82
N LYS A 246 2.73 4.61 23.65
CA LYS A 246 2.00 5.83 24.02
C LYS A 246 2.90 7.02 24.38
N PRO A 247 3.90 6.90 25.27
CA PRO A 247 4.74 8.04 25.64
C PRO A 247 5.49 8.66 24.44
N GLN A 248 6.06 7.82 23.57
CA GLN A 248 6.79 8.24 22.38
C GLN A 248 5.84 8.91 21.38
N VAL A 249 4.67 8.31 21.15
CA VAL A 249 3.65 8.87 20.25
C VAL A 249 3.17 10.23 20.75
N THR A 250 2.79 10.33 22.03
CA THR A 250 2.35 11.59 22.64
C THR A 250 3.42 12.66 22.51
N GLN A 251 4.69 12.35 22.80
CA GLN A 251 5.79 13.32 22.68
C GLN A 251 5.91 13.90 21.26
N VAL A 252 5.82 13.05 20.23
CA VAL A 252 5.94 13.48 18.83
C VAL A 252 4.75 14.34 18.42
N VAL A 253 3.54 13.92 18.77
CA VAL A 253 2.33 14.64 18.40
C VAL A 253 2.23 15.98 19.13
N SER A 254 2.56 16.04 20.42
CA SER A 254 2.64 17.30 21.18
C SER A 254 3.66 18.27 20.57
N HIS A 255 4.82 17.77 20.13
CA HIS A 255 5.81 18.60 19.46
C HIS A 255 5.28 19.21 18.15
N GLU A 256 4.59 18.42 17.32
CA GLU A 256 4.03 18.93 16.06
C GLU A 256 2.88 19.93 16.32
N ILE A 257 2.05 19.70 17.32
CA ILE A 257 1.01 20.66 17.74
C ILE A 257 1.63 21.99 18.17
N HIS A 258 2.68 21.98 19.00
CA HIS A 258 3.37 23.20 19.41
C HIS A 258 4.00 23.95 18.23
N LYS A 259 4.55 23.22 17.26
CA LYS A 259 5.09 23.81 16.03
C LYS A 259 4.00 24.48 15.20
N LEU A 260 2.84 23.83 15.03
CA LEU A 260 1.68 24.41 14.34
C LEU A 260 1.13 25.66 15.05
N LEU A 261 1.04 25.62 16.39
CA LEU A 261 0.62 26.77 17.20
C LEU A 261 1.60 27.96 17.08
N SER A 262 2.89 27.68 17.08
CA SER A 262 3.92 28.71 16.90
C SER A 262 3.83 29.34 15.51
N SER A 263 3.64 28.51 14.47
CA SER A 263 3.43 28.99 13.09
C SER A 263 2.16 29.86 13.00
N PHE A 264 1.08 29.47 13.67
CA PHE A 264 -0.17 30.23 13.70
C PHE A 264 0.02 31.64 14.28
N ALA A 265 0.74 31.76 15.40
CA ALA A 265 1.00 33.03 16.06
C ALA A 265 1.77 34.03 15.16
N THR A 266 2.62 33.51 14.26
CA THR A 266 3.46 34.34 13.37
C THR A 266 2.79 34.75 12.06
N ASN A 267 1.73 34.07 11.62
CA ASN A 267 1.03 34.40 10.37
C ASN A 267 -0.49 34.18 10.49
N PRO A 268 -1.22 35.15 11.07
CA PRO A 268 -2.67 35.06 11.25
C PRO A 268 -3.46 34.95 9.94
N ALA A 269 -2.92 35.38 8.79
CA ALA A 269 -3.61 35.29 7.51
C ALA A 269 -3.74 33.85 6.97
N ALA A 270 -2.94 32.89 7.48
CA ALA A 270 -3.04 31.46 7.17
C ALA A 270 -4.00 30.69 8.11
N GLN A 271 -4.93 31.41 8.76
CA GLN A 271 -5.70 31.01 9.94
C GLN A 271 -6.48 29.70 9.81
N VAL A 272 -7.32 29.57 8.77
CA VAL A 272 -8.26 28.43 8.68
C VAL A 272 -7.52 27.10 8.50
N ARG A 273 -6.47 27.09 7.65
CA ARG A 273 -5.66 25.89 7.38
C ARG A 273 -5.00 25.38 8.65
N THR A 274 -4.37 26.28 9.39
CA THR A 274 -3.60 25.91 10.58
C THR A 274 -4.53 25.49 11.72
N CYS A 275 -5.67 26.17 11.90
CA CYS A 275 -6.70 25.77 12.87
C CYS A 275 -7.27 24.39 12.57
N LEU A 276 -7.65 24.11 11.31
CA LEU A 276 -8.20 22.80 10.93
C LEU A 276 -7.15 21.69 11.05
N GLN A 277 -5.88 21.98 10.74
CA GLN A 277 -4.78 21.04 10.95
C GLN A 277 -4.57 20.72 12.43
N ILE A 278 -4.58 21.74 13.30
CA ILE A 278 -4.50 21.56 14.75
C ILE A 278 -5.69 20.72 15.25
N PHE A 279 -6.91 21.00 14.78
CA PHE A 279 -8.10 20.22 15.13
C PHE A 279 -7.96 18.74 14.76
N LEU A 280 -7.49 18.43 13.54
CA LEU A 280 -7.28 17.05 13.11
C LEU A 280 -6.20 16.34 13.93
N MET A 281 -5.09 17.02 14.23
CA MET A 281 -4.03 16.48 15.08
C MET A 281 -4.51 16.22 16.52
N LEU A 282 -5.31 17.14 17.08
CA LEU A 282 -5.92 16.97 18.39
C LEU A 282 -6.93 15.82 18.39
N LYS A 283 -7.78 15.70 17.36
CA LYS A 283 -8.71 14.57 17.19
C LYS A 283 -7.96 13.25 17.16
N ALA A 284 -6.89 13.15 16.36
CA ALA A 284 -6.06 11.95 16.29
C ALA A 284 -5.42 11.64 17.66
N SER A 285 -4.90 12.66 18.35
CA SER A 285 -4.31 12.53 19.70
C SER A 285 -5.32 12.02 20.72
N LEU A 286 -6.53 12.59 20.75
CA LEU A 286 -7.59 12.22 21.68
C LEU A 286 -8.02 10.76 21.53
N GLN A 287 -7.95 10.22 20.31
CA GLN A 287 -8.24 8.80 20.08
C GLN A 287 -7.10 7.86 20.50
N THR A 288 -5.92 8.40 20.81
CA THR A 288 -4.77 7.65 21.35
C THR A 288 -4.59 7.78 22.86
N LEU A 289 -5.36 8.66 23.52
CA LEU A 289 -5.38 8.86 24.97
C LEU A 289 -6.29 7.84 25.64
#